data_AF-X1LRA0-F1
#
_entry.id   AF-X1LRA0-F1
#
_cell.length_a   1.000
_cell.length_b   1.000
_cell.length_c   1.000
_cell.angle_alpha   90.00
_cell.angle_beta   90.00
_cell.angle_gamma   90.00
#
_symmetry.space_group_name_H-M   'P 1'
#
loop_
_entity.id
_entity.type
_entity.pdbx_description
1 polymer ?
#
loop_
_entity_poly.entity_id
_entity_poly.type
_entity_poly.pdbx_seq_one_letter_code
_entity_poly.pdbx_strand_id
1 'polypeptide(L)'
;DNLSYQFKKLISEYKEIKEIQKNKREGDIAITARIKKVAGEIRNILSPLVIRRSRLDLDGIEEYRKDLEQQNISFPKVNEPELLEYDLQELSDLYKDTLETVAPEDDEEAGFIGARYMPTSYIKNYEKYREKIAKEMGVDENLLKQTQMNLAKFMRRLIVRRFESSIYAFQSTLDSIIKSSEIIRDWYERVGKVPIYKKGRLPDVDVLLEATGEDIDEELKDIILDEELKSYKEKGLWLIDKKEIRKGFIEDVEKDIKILKDVREKWFSKGFPKDPKLEHFASIVKQKLR
;
A
#
# COMPACT_ATOMS: atom_id res chain seq x y z
N ASP A 1 11.96 4.37 47.33
CA ASP A 1 12.48 5.71 46.98
C ASP A 1 11.44 6.57 46.29
N ASN A 2 11.36 7.86 46.66
CA ASN A 2 10.37 8.78 46.10
C ASN A 2 10.97 9.51 44.88
N LEU A 3 10.61 9.05 43.67
CA LEU A 3 11.00 9.68 42.39
C LEU A 3 10.73 11.19 42.37
N SER A 4 9.60 11.63 42.95
CA SER A 4 9.23 13.05 43.00
C SER A 4 10.24 13.88 43.80
N TYR A 5 10.84 13.30 44.84
CA TYR A 5 11.88 13.96 45.63
C TYR A 5 13.20 14.07 44.84
N GLN A 6 13.60 13.00 44.16
CA GLN A 6 14.80 13.00 43.31
C GLN A 6 14.70 14.00 42.17
N PHE A 7 13.55 14.06 41.47
CA PHE A 7 13.32 15.06 40.42
C PHE A 7 13.32 16.49 40.96
N LYS A 8 12.69 16.74 42.13
CA LYS A 8 12.72 18.07 42.77
C LYS A 8 14.13 18.53 43.08
N LYS A 9 14.99 17.63 43.57
CA LYS A 9 16.41 17.93 43.83
C LYS A 9 17.16 18.30 42.54
N LEU A 10 17.04 17.50 41.49
CA LEU A 10 17.68 17.76 40.19
C LEU A 10 17.20 19.06 39.53
N ILE A 11 15.91 19.40 39.68
CA ILE A 11 15.35 20.67 39.21
C ILE A 11 15.92 21.86 40.01
N SER A 12 16.13 21.71 41.32
CA SER A 12 16.76 22.74 42.14
C SER A 12 18.22 22.96 41.74
N GLU A 13 18.99 21.89 41.58
CA GLU A 13 20.38 21.95 41.14
C GLU A 13 20.51 22.60 39.75
N TYR A 14 19.59 22.30 38.83
CA TYR A 14 19.55 22.95 37.51
C TYR A 14 19.24 24.45 37.59
N LYS A 15 18.34 24.86 38.51
CA LYS A 15 18.04 26.29 38.74
C LYS A 15 19.24 27.04 39.32
N GLU A 16 19.97 26.44 40.26
CA GLU A 16 21.19 27.01 40.82
C GLU A 16 22.28 27.20 39.74
N ILE A 17 22.46 26.21 38.86
CA ILE A 17 23.40 26.30 37.74
C ILE A 17 23.02 27.45 36.78
N LYS A 18 21.71 27.65 36.52
CA LYS A 18 21.23 28.78 35.70
C LYS A 18 21.49 30.15 36.35
N GLU A 19 21.34 30.26 37.66
CA GLU A 19 21.65 31.51 38.37
C GLU A 19 23.16 31.80 38.37
N ILE A 20 24.02 30.78 38.48
CA ILE A 20 25.48 30.91 38.36
C ILE A 20 25.87 31.36 36.94
N GLN A 21 25.21 30.82 35.91
CA GLN A 21 25.40 31.21 34.51
C GLN A 21 25.00 32.66 34.25
N LYS A 22 23.82 33.09 34.74
CA LYS A 22 23.32 34.46 34.59
C LYS A 22 24.23 35.50 35.27
N ASN A 23 24.81 35.12 36.40
CA ASN A 23 25.71 35.98 37.18
C ASN A 23 27.19 35.88 36.75
N LYS A 24 27.52 35.14 35.68
CA LYS A 24 28.89 34.93 35.14
C LYS A 24 29.93 34.56 36.21
N ARG A 25 29.53 33.76 37.21
CA ARG A 25 30.39 33.41 38.36
C ARG A 25 31.34 32.24 38.10
N GLU A 26 31.12 31.47 37.03
CA GLU A 26 31.96 30.35 36.60
C GLU A 26 32.22 30.42 35.08
N GLY A 27 33.29 29.77 34.61
CA GLY A 27 33.57 29.64 33.18
C GLY A 27 32.64 28.66 32.47
N ASP A 28 32.33 28.94 31.19
CA ASP A 28 31.33 28.21 30.39
C ASP A 28 31.58 26.68 30.29
N ILE A 29 32.84 26.26 30.36
CA ILE A 29 33.24 24.84 30.33
C ILE A 29 32.75 24.10 31.58
N ALA A 30 32.87 24.72 32.76
CA ALA A 30 32.44 24.12 34.02
C ALA A 30 30.91 24.03 34.11
N ILE A 31 30.21 25.07 33.65
CA ILE A 31 28.75 25.11 33.58
C ILE A 31 28.22 24.00 32.67
N THR A 32 28.82 23.83 31.49
CA THR A 32 28.43 22.79 30.53
C THR A 32 28.62 21.39 31.11
N ALA A 33 29.71 21.15 31.86
CA ALA A 33 29.96 19.88 32.53
C ALA A 33 28.90 19.58 33.62
N ARG A 34 28.52 20.57 34.43
CA ARG A 34 27.47 20.44 35.45
C ARG A 34 26.10 20.16 34.83
N ILE A 35 25.74 20.86 33.75
CA ILE A 35 24.48 20.61 33.00
C ILE A 35 24.46 19.20 32.43
N LYS A 36 25.56 18.73 31.83
CA LYS A 36 25.68 17.36 31.33
C LYS A 36 25.48 16.32 32.45
N LYS A 37 26.00 16.58 33.65
CA LYS A 37 25.82 15.71 34.81
C LYS A 37 24.35 15.60 35.22
N VAL A 38 23.67 16.73 35.41
CA VAL A 38 22.23 16.76 35.76
C VAL A 38 21.38 16.09 34.67
N ALA A 39 21.67 16.37 33.39
CA ALA A 39 21.00 15.73 32.27
C ALA A 39 21.23 14.20 32.24
N GLY A 40 22.43 13.73 32.58
CA GLY A 40 22.75 12.32 32.73
C GLY A 40 21.97 11.64 33.85
N GLU A 41 21.83 12.31 34.99
CA GLU A 41 21.04 11.80 36.13
C GLU A 41 19.55 11.72 35.81
N ILE A 42 18.98 12.76 35.17
CA ILE A 42 17.60 12.74 34.66
C ILE A 42 17.41 11.60 33.66
N ARG A 43 18.36 11.42 32.74
CA ARG A 43 18.32 10.34 31.75
C ARG A 43 18.36 8.97 32.41
N ASN A 44 19.15 8.78 33.46
CA ASN A 44 19.23 7.52 34.19
C ASN A 44 17.91 7.19 34.89
N ILE A 45 17.26 8.18 35.50
CA ILE A 45 15.94 8.01 36.12
C ILE A 45 14.87 7.66 35.09
N LEU A 46 14.90 8.30 33.92
CA LEU A 46 13.93 8.07 32.85
C LEU A 46 14.24 6.84 31.98
N SER A 47 15.48 6.34 32.00
CA SER A 47 15.95 5.24 31.16
C SER A 47 15.06 3.99 31.23
N PRO A 48 14.57 3.55 32.40
CA PRO A 48 13.65 2.41 32.47
C PRO A 48 12.30 2.63 31.79
N LEU A 49 11.82 3.89 31.70
CA LEU A 49 10.53 4.25 31.11
C LEU A 49 10.63 4.57 29.62
N VAL A 50 11.74 5.19 29.20
CA VAL A 50 11.93 5.66 27.82
C VAL A 50 12.42 4.55 26.91
N ILE A 51 13.13 3.55 27.44
CA ILE A 51 13.59 2.44 26.62
C ILE A 51 12.46 1.43 26.43
N ARG A 52 12.00 1.31 25.19
CA ARG A 52 11.15 0.21 24.76
C ARG A 52 11.88 -1.12 24.99
N ARG A 53 11.30 -1.98 25.83
CA ARG A 53 11.80 -3.33 26.09
C ARG A 53 11.15 -4.33 25.13
N SER A 54 11.94 -5.24 24.60
CA SER A 54 11.42 -6.40 23.86
C SER A 54 10.82 -7.42 24.84
N ARG A 55 10.07 -8.39 24.31
CA ARG A 55 9.51 -9.49 25.14
C ARG A 55 10.60 -10.28 25.86
N LEU A 56 11.75 -10.46 25.20
CA LEU A 56 12.92 -11.14 25.78
C LEU A 56 13.53 -10.31 26.91
N ASP A 57 13.57 -8.99 26.77
CA ASP A 57 14.09 -8.10 27.82
C ASP A 57 13.19 -8.11 29.07
N LEU A 58 11.86 -8.15 28.87
CA LEU A 58 10.90 -8.24 29.97
C LEU A 58 11.02 -9.55 30.73
N ASP A 59 11.26 -10.66 30.03
CA ASP A 59 11.49 -11.96 30.64
C ASP A 59 12.89 -12.07 31.28
N GLY A 60 13.89 -11.33 30.80
CA GLY A 60 15.24 -11.33 31.36
C GLY A 60 15.36 -10.60 32.71
N ILE A 61 14.52 -9.60 32.97
CA ILE A 61 14.56 -8.77 34.16
C ILE A 61 13.57 -9.28 35.20
N GLU A 62 14.05 -9.63 36.40
CA GLU A 62 13.26 -10.29 37.44
C GLU A 62 12.05 -9.45 37.91
N GLU A 63 12.22 -8.13 38.05
CA GLU A 63 11.13 -7.23 38.47
C GLU A 63 9.97 -7.23 37.46
N TYR A 64 10.27 -7.18 36.16
CA TYR A 64 9.26 -7.20 35.12
C TYR A 64 8.61 -8.58 34.98
N ARG A 65 9.38 -9.67 35.10
CA ARG A 65 8.84 -11.03 35.06
C ARG A 65 7.82 -11.26 36.19
N LYS A 66 8.16 -10.86 37.42
CA LYS A 66 7.25 -10.95 38.58
C LYS A 66 6.01 -10.09 38.41
N ASP A 67 6.15 -8.89 37.85
CA ASP A 67 5.00 -8.02 37.55
C ASP A 67 4.08 -8.63 36.49
N LEU A 68 4.64 -9.22 35.43
CA LEU A 68 3.87 -9.95 34.41
C LEU A 68 3.13 -11.16 35.00
N GLU A 69 3.77 -11.92 35.89
CA GLU A 69 3.13 -13.02 36.63
C GLU A 69 1.99 -12.53 37.52
N GLN A 70 2.18 -11.43 38.25
CA GLN A 70 1.15 -10.81 39.09
C GLN A 70 -0.05 -10.31 38.28
N GLN A 71 0.20 -9.76 37.09
CA GLN A 71 -0.83 -9.29 36.17
C GLN A 71 -1.43 -10.40 35.30
N ASN A 72 -0.95 -11.65 35.46
CA ASN A 72 -1.35 -12.81 34.68
C ASN A 72 -1.21 -12.58 33.15
N ILE A 73 -0.15 -11.87 32.76
CA ILE A 73 0.19 -11.57 31.37
C ILE A 73 1.24 -12.57 30.91
N SER A 74 0.94 -13.30 29.84
CA SER A 74 1.91 -14.19 29.18
C SER A 74 2.06 -13.83 27.70
N PHE A 75 3.27 -14.01 27.17
CA PHE A 75 3.52 -13.83 25.76
C PHE A 75 3.48 -15.19 25.04
N PRO A 76 2.83 -15.28 23.87
CA PRO A 76 2.85 -16.50 23.08
C PRO A 76 4.28 -16.75 22.57
N LYS A 77 4.73 -18.01 22.70
CA LYS A 77 5.96 -18.46 22.04
C LYS A 77 5.70 -18.56 20.54
N VAL A 78 6.49 -17.83 19.76
CA VAL A 78 6.42 -17.86 18.30
C VAL A 78 7.28 -19.01 17.83
N ASN A 79 6.65 -20.10 17.37
CA ASN A 79 7.34 -21.22 16.73
C ASN A 79 7.60 -20.91 15.25
N GLU A 80 8.49 -21.68 14.64
CA GLU A 80 8.72 -21.61 13.19
C GLU A 80 7.44 -21.99 12.41
N PRO A 81 7.21 -21.36 11.24
CA PRO A 81 6.05 -21.69 10.42
C PRO A 81 6.15 -23.13 9.90
N GLU A 82 5.05 -23.87 10.01
CA GLU A 82 4.90 -25.22 9.45
C GLU A 82 4.30 -25.12 8.05
N LEU A 83 4.85 -25.88 7.09
CA LEU A 83 4.26 -25.98 5.75
C LEU A 83 2.93 -26.76 5.85
N LEU A 84 1.88 -26.19 5.25
CA LEU A 84 0.57 -26.80 5.19
C LEU A 84 0.15 -26.92 3.73
N GLU A 85 -0.25 -28.13 3.34
CA GLU A 85 -0.80 -28.43 2.02
C GLU A 85 -2.31 -28.57 2.12
N TYR A 86 -3.01 -28.29 1.02
CA TYR A 86 -4.46 -28.44 0.92
C TYR A 86 -4.82 -29.07 -0.43
N ASP A 87 -5.89 -29.87 -0.43
CA ASP A 87 -6.40 -30.49 -1.64
C ASP A 87 -7.47 -29.61 -2.28
N LEU A 88 -7.25 -29.21 -3.54
CA LEU A 88 -8.21 -28.42 -4.33
C LEU A 88 -9.32 -29.26 -4.95
N GLN A 89 -9.22 -30.60 -4.90
CA GLN A 89 -10.23 -31.53 -5.42
C GLN A 89 -10.61 -31.18 -6.88
N GLU A 90 -11.90 -31.03 -7.16
CA GLU A 90 -12.44 -30.71 -8.48
C GLU A 90 -12.00 -29.33 -9.01
N LEU A 91 -11.48 -28.45 -8.16
CA LEU A 91 -11.01 -27.12 -8.56
C LEU A 91 -9.57 -27.14 -9.11
N SER A 92 -8.86 -28.28 -9.06
CA SER A 92 -7.44 -28.34 -9.44
C SER A 92 -7.19 -27.92 -10.90
N ASP A 93 -7.97 -28.43 -11.84
CA ASP A 93 -7.78 -28.11 -13.27
C ASP A 93 -8.16 -26.66 -13.56
N LEU A 94 -9.28 -26.19 -12.99
CA LEU A 94 -9.72 -24.80 -13.10
C LEU A 94 -8.70 -23.83 -12.50
N TYR A 95 -8.07 -24.22 -11.39
CA TYR A 95 -6.99 -23.48 -10.75
C TYR A 95 -5.78 -23.34 -11.68
N LYS A 96 -5.30 -24.45 -12.26
CA LYS A 96 -4.16 -24.45 -13.19
C LYS A 96 -4.42 -23.60 -14.43
N ASP A 97 -5.59 -23.77 -15.06
CA ASP A 97 -6.03 -22.96 -16.21
C ASP A 97 -6.06 -21.46 -15.87
N THR A 98 -6.51 -21.12 -14.66
CA THR A 98 -6.53 -19.73 -14.18
C THR A 98 -5.13 -19.17 -13.98
N LEU A 99 -4.21 -19.94 -13.41
CA LEU A 99 -2.82 -19.50 -13.26
C LEU A 99 -2.17 -19.27 -14.61
N GLU A 100 -2.33 -20.19 -15.55
CA GLU A 100 -1.76 -20.06 -16.90
C GLU A 100 -2.37 -18.87 -17.64
N THR A 101 -3.67 -18.61 -17.45
CA THR A 101 -4.36 -17.48 -18.08
C THR A 101 -3.90 -16.12 -17.51
N VAL A 102 -3.70 -16.02 -16.19
CA VAL A 102 -3.39 -14.76 -15.50
C VAL A 102 -1.88 -14.49 -15.46
N ALA A 103 -1.08 -15.53 -15.26
CA ALA A 103 0.35 -15.46 -15.03
C ALA A 103 1.08 -16.64 -15.71
N PRO A 104 1.03 -16.73 -17.06
CA PRO A 104 1.71 -17.78 -17.81
C PRO A 104 3.22 -17.77 -17.53
N GLU A 105 3.83 -18.96 -17.48
CA GLU A 105 5.27 -19.11 -17.25
C GLU A 105 6.10 -18.86 -18.53
N ASP A 106 5.57 -19.25 -19.70
CA ASP A 106 6.30 -19.25 -20.96
C ASP A 106 6.26 -17.89 -21.70
N ASP A 107 5.10 -17.23 -21.72
CA ASP A 107 4.90 -15.95 -22.40
C ASP A 107 4.08 -14.99 -21.55
N GLU A 108 4.76 -14.08 -20.83
CA GLU A 108 4.11 -13.06 -20.00
C GLU A 108 3.13 -12.17 -20.78
N GLU A 109 3.26 -12.03 -22.11
CA GLU A 109 2.39 -11.20 -22.96
C GLU A 109 1.15 -11.96 -23.44
N ALA A 110 1.14 -13.30 -23.38
CA ALA A 110 -0.02 -14.11 -23.74
C ALA A 110 -1.19 -13.93 -22.77
N GLY A 111 -0.89 -13.83 -21.47
CA GLY A 111 -1.88 -13.70 -20.39
C GLY A 111 -2.21 -12.25 -20.00
N PHE A 112 -2.65 -12.06 -18.76
CA PHE A 112 -2.98 -10.74 -18.21
C PHE A 112 -1.72 -9.87 -18.02
N ILE A 113 -1.59 -8.79 -18.79
CA ILE A 113 -0.41 -7.90 -18.79
C ILE A 113 -0.53 -6.74 -17.81
N GLY A 114 -1.75 -6.32 -17.46
CA GLY A 114 -1.97 -5.16 -16.59
C GLY A 114 -1.70 -3.84 -17.30
N ALA A 115 -2.09 -3.73 -18.57
CA ALA A 115 -1.84 -2.58 -19.45
C ALA A 115 -2.27 -1.25 -18.82
N ARG A 116 -3.40 -1.25 -18.12
CA ARG A 116 -3.92 -0.07 -17.41
C ARG A 116 -2.96 0.55 -16.39
N TYR A 117 -2.03 -0.24 -15.85
CA TYR A 117 -1.06 0.22 -14.85
C TYR A 117 0.19 0.81 -15.49
N MET A 118 0.36 0.64 -16.80
CA MET A 118 1.54 1.04 -17.54
C MET A 118 1.28 1.94 -18.77
N PRO A 119 0.43 2.97 -18.67
CA PRO A 119 0.16 3.88 -19.78
C PRO A 119 1.41 4.60 -20.31
N THR A 120 2.45 4.81 -19.49
CA THR A 120 3.69 5.48 -19.91
C THR A 120 4.49 4.68 -20.94
N SER A 121 4.33 3.36 -20.96
CA SER A 121 4.94 2.48 -21.96
C SER A 121 4.35 2.69 -23.36
N TYR A 122 3.15 3.26 -23.45
CA TYR A 122 2.41 3.47 -24.69
C TYR A 122 2.45 4.90 -25.20
N ILE A 123 3.12 5.84 -24.51
CA ILE A 123 3.24 7.22 -24.97
C ILE A 123 4.11 7.27 -26.24
N LYS A 124 3.60 7.90 -27.30
CA LYS A 124 4.30 8.05 -28.59
C LYS A 124 5.59 8.84 -28.44
N ASN A 125 5.51 10.04 -27.84
CA ASN A 125 6.66 10.92 -27.59
C ASN A 125 6.96 11.00 -26.08
N TYR A 126 7.48 9.90 -25.53
CA TYR A 126 7.71 9.78 -24.08
C TYR A 126 8.59 10.91 -23.50
N GLU A 127 9.63 11.31 -24.24
CA GLU A 127 10.59 12.35 -23.80
C GLU A 127 9.92 13.69 -23.51
N LYS A 128 8.90 14.07 -24.29
CA LYS A 128 8.15 15.31 -24.10
C LYS A 128 7.38 15.35 -22.77
N TYR A 129 6.96 14.20 -22.26
CA TYR A 129 6.06 14.09 -21.12
C TYR A 129 6.73 13.56 -19.85
N ARG A 130 7.88 12.88 -19.97
CA ARG A 130 8.53 12.16 -18.86
C ARG A 130 8.74 13.04 -17.63
N GLU A 131 9.27 14.25 -17.80
CA GLU A 131 9.67 15.14 -16.70
C GLU A 131 8.43 15.61 -15.91
N LYS A 132 7.37 16.00 -16.63
CA LYS A 132 6.11 16.44 -16.03
C LYS A 132 5.43 15.29 -15.27
N ILE A 133 5.32 14.12 -15.89
CA ILE A 133 4.70 12.95 -15.24
C ILE A 133 5.49 12.54 -14.00
N ALA A 134 6.81 12.49 -14.11
CA ALA A 134 7.72 12.12 -13.02
C ALA A 134 7.57 13.06 -11.82
N LYS A 135 7.52 14.38 -12.08
CA LYS A 135 7.30 15.40 -11.06
C LYS A 135 5.96 15.22 -10.33
N GLU A 136 4.86 15.04 -11.06
CA GLU A 136 3.52 14.84 -10.48
C GLU A 136 3.42 13.53 -9.69
N MET A 137 4.04 12.46 -10.21
CA MET A 137 4.09 11.17 -9.53
C MET A 137 5.06 11.15 -8.34
N GLY A 138 5.98 12.11 -8.26
CA GLY A 138 7.07 12.13 -7.28
C GLY A 138 7.99 10.91 -7.43
N VAL A 139 8.28 10.53 -8.67
CA VAL A 139 9.16 9.41 -9.05
C VAL A 139 10.27 9.96 -9.94
N ASP A 140 11.45 9.34 -9.93
CA ASP A 140 12.52 9.68 -10.88
C ASP A 140 12.03 9.45 -12.33
N GLU A 141 12.29 10.41 -13.22
CA GLU A 141 11.87 10.34 -14.63
C GLU A 141 12.42 9.12 -15.37
N ASN A 142 13.60 8.65 -14.97
CA ASN A 142 14.25 7.48 -15.54
C ASN A 142 13.63 6.17 -15.03
N LEU A 143 12.93 6.22 -13.89
CA LEU A 143 12.31 5.05 -13.26
C LEU A 143 10.80 4.96 -13.51
N LEU A 144 10.19 5.95 -14.16
CA LEU A 144 8.74 6.03 -14.32
C LEU A 144 8.15 4.80 -15.03
N LYS A 145 8.71 4.42 -16.20
CA LYS A 145 8.29 3.20 -16.92
C LYS A 145 8.49 1.94 -16.08
N GLN A 146 9.67 1.80 -15.48
CA GLN A 146 9.99 0.63 -14.65
C GLN A 146 9.05 0.50 -13.45
N THR A 147 8.70 1.62 -12.81
CA THR A 147 7.76 1.67 -11.68
C THR A 147 6.38 1.17 -12.09
N GLN A 148 5.90 1.59 -13.26
CA GLN A 148 4.61 1.15 -13.79
C GLN A 148 4.63 -0.32 -14.23
N MET A 149 5.70 -0.78 -14.87
CA MET A 149 5.88 -2.21 -15.20
C MET A 149 5.90 -3.07 -13.93
N ASN A 150 6.61 -2.61 -12.89
CA ASN A 150 6.64 -3.29 -11.59
C ASN A 150 5.25 -3.31 -10.95
N LEU A 151 4.46 -2.24 -11.08
CA LEU A 151 3.08 -2.21 -10.61
C LEU A 151 2.21 -3.22 -11.35
N ALA A 152 2.31 -3.30 -12.68
CA ALA A 152 1.59 -4.29 -13.47
C ALA A 152 1.93 -5.74 -13.04
N LYS A 153 3.23 -6.05 -12.90
CA LYS A 153 3.71 -7.35 -12.37
C LYS A 153 3.23 -7.61 -10.95
N PHE A 154 3.19 -6.59 -10.10
CA PHE A 154 2.64 -6.69 -8.75
C PHE A 154 1.15 -7.03 -8.78
N MET A 155 0.37 -6.40 -9.65
CA MET A 155 -1.07 -6.66 -9.78
C MET A 155 -1.35 -8.08 -10.26
N ARG A 156 -0.57 -8.59 -11.21
CA ARG A 156 -0.60 -10.01 -11.61
C ARG A 156 -0.37 -10.94 -10.42
N ARG A 157 0.70 -10.72 -9.66
CA ARG A 157 1.00 -11.50 -8.43
C ARG A 157 -0.06 -11.33 -7.35
N LEU A 158 -0.69 -10.17 -7.25
CA LEU A 158 -1.76 -9.89 -6.29
C LEU A 158 -2.98 -10.75 -6.58
N ILE A 159 -3.36 -10.93 -7.85
CA ILE A 159 -4.46 -11.82 -8.24
C ILE A 159 -4.19 -13.24 -7.74
N VAL A 160 -3.00 -13.78 -8.02
CA VAL A 160 -2.58 -15.12 -7.55
C VAL A 160 -2.58 -15.20 -6.02
N ARG A 161 -2.00 -14.22 -5.32
CA ARG A 161 -1.98 -14.20 -3.84
C ARG A 161 -3.38 -14.13 -3.23
N ARG A 162 -4.29 -13.39 -3.87
CA ARG A 162 -5.69 -13.30 -3.41
C ARG A 162 -6.43 -14.59 -3.68
N PHE A 163 -6.10 -15.25 -4.78
CA PHE A 163 -6.55 -16.60 -5.06
C PHE A 163 -6.07 -17.59 -4.01
N GLU A 164 -4.79 -17.61 -3.65
CA GLU A 164 -4.23 -18.41 -2.56
C GLU A 164 -4.93 -18.15 -1.21
N SER A 165 -5.35 -16.91 -0.96
CA SER A 165 -5.98 -16.53 0.30
C SER A 165 -7.40 -17.07 0.48
N SER A 166 -8.28 -16.89 -0.51
CA SER A 166 -9.64 -17.46 -0.54
C SER A 166 -10.32 -17.18 -1.88
N ILE A 167 -11.31 -17.99 -2.24
CA ILE A 167 -12.14 -17.78 -3.44
C ILE A 167 -12.88 -16.44 -3.37
N TYR A 168 -13.31 -16.01 -2.18
CA TYR A 168 -13.97 -14.71 -2.02
C TYR A 168 -13.02 -13.53 -2.26
N ALA A 169 -11.79 -13.61 -1.71
CA ALA A 169 -10.77 -12.59 -1.93
C ALA A 169 -10.35 -12.52 -3.40
N PHE A 170 -10.32 -13.66 -4.09
CA PHE A 170 -10.10 -13.74 -5.53
C PHE A 170 -11.19 -13.02 -6.31
N GLN A 171 -12.46 -13.37 -6.09
CA GLN A 171 -13.61 -12.74 -6.76
C GLN A 171 -13.60 -11.23 -6.58
N SER A 172 -13.46 -10.76 -5.33
CA SER A 172 -13.44 -9.34 -5.00
C SER A 172 -12.29 -8.61 -5.72
N THR A 173 -11.15 -9.28 -5.90
CA THR A 173 -9.98 -8.72 -6.59
C THR A 173 -10.23 -8.65 -8.09
N LEU A 174 -10.77 -9.71 -8.70
CA LEU A 174 -11.16 -9.72 -10.11
C LEU A 174 -12.17 -8.60 -10.40
N ASP A 175 -13.24 -8.51 -9.62
CA ASP A 175 -14.29 -7.50 -9.80
C ASP A 175 -13.73 -6.08 -9.70
N SER A 176 -12.85 -5.84 -8.72
CA SER A 176 -12.22 -4.53 -8.56
C SER A 176 -11.29 -4.20 -9.73
N ILE A 177 -10.51 -5.17 -10.24
CA ILE A 177 -9.59 -4.92 -11.34
C ILE A 177 -10.39 -4.71 -12.64
N ILE A 178 -11.34 -5.59 -12.96
CA ILE A 178 -12.23 -5.47 -14.12
C ILE A 178 -12.89 -4.10 -14.15
N LYS A 179 -13.59 -3.71 -13.07
CA LYS A 179 -14.28 -2.41 -13.00
C LYS A 179 -13.30 -1.26 -13.23
N SER A 180 -12.13 -1.32 -12.62
CA SER A 180 -11.14 -0.27 -12.75
C SER A 180 -10.44 -0.22 -14.12
N SER A 181 -10.39 -1.35 -14.85
CA SER A 181 -9.94 -1.42 -16.24
C SER A 181 -11.01 -0.88 -17.19
N GLU A 182 -12.28 -1.19 -16.96
CA GLU A 182 -13.41 -0.65 -17.73
C GLU A 182 -13.49 0.87 -17.62
N ILE A 183 -13.29 1.43 -16.41
CA ILE A 183 -13.17 2.89 -16.25
C ILE A 183 -12.05 3.45 -17.14
N ILE A 184 -10.88 2.80 -17.20
CA ILE A 184 -9.77 3.27 -18.06
C ILE A 184 -10.13 3.21 -19.55
N ARG A 185 -10.83 2.15 -19.98
CA ARG A 185 -11.36 2.04 -21.35
C ARG A 185 -12.33 3.19 -21.63
N ASP A 186 -13.27 3.45 -20.73
CA ASP A 186 -14.29 4.49 -20.92
C ASP A 186 -13.66 5.90 -20.95
N TRP A 187 -12.63 6.14 -20.14
CA TRP A 187 -11.81 7.36 -20.21
C TRP A 187 -11.13 7.51 -21.57
N TYR A 188 -10.57 6.43 -22.12
CA TYR A 188 -9.95 6.45 -23.44
C TYR A 188 -10.96 6.71 -24.57
N GLU A 189 -12.11 6.01 -24.54
CA GLU A 189 -13.08 6.03 -25.63
C GLU A 189 -13.97 7.27 -25.61
N ARG A 190 -14.51 7.63 -24.44
CA ARG A 190 -15.54 8.65 -24.27
C ARG A 190 -14.97 10.01 -23.89
N VAL A 191 -13.99 10.05 -22.97
CA VAL A 191 -13.32 11.31 -22.56
C VAL A 191 -12.18 11.67 -23.51
N GLY A 192 -11.62 10.69 -24.22
CA GLY A 192 -10.48 10.90 -25.12
C GLY A 192 -9.16 11.12 -24.40
N LYS A 193 -9.07 10.79 -23.10
CA LYS A 193 -7.89 11.01 -22.26
C LYS A 193 -7.52 9.76 -21.48
N VAL A 194 -6.23 9.52 -21.29
CA VAL A 194 -5.69 8.45 -20.44
C VAL A 194 -5.20 9.03 -19.12
N PRO A 195 -5.80 8.66 -17.98
CA PRO A 195 -5.36 9.15 -16.68
C PRO A 195 -4.14 8.36 -16.16
N ILE A 196 -3.13 9.09 -15.69
CA ILE A 196 -2.03 8.61 -14.86
C ILE A 196 -2.26 9.15 -13.46
N TYR A 197 -2.52 8.28 -12.50
CA TYR A 197 -2.85 8.70 -11.15
C TYR A 197 -2.03 7.98 -10.09
N LYS A 198 -1.32 8.74 -9.25
CA LYS A 198 -0.49 8.22 -8.17
C LYS A 198 -1.29 7.45 -7.11
N LYS A 199 -2.43 7.99 -6.70
CA LYS A 199 -3.22 7.44 -5.60
C LYS A 199 -4.65 7.97 -5.63
N GLY A 200 -5.61 7.05 -5.64
CA GLY A 200 -7.03 7.35 -5.52
C GLY A 200 -7.87 6.45 -6.39
N ARG A 201 -9.19 6.67 -6.36
CA ARG A 201 -10.11 6.11 -7.34
C ARG A 201 -10.38 7.19 -8.37
N LEU A 202 -10.40 6.82 -9.65
CA LEU A 202 -10.86 7.73 -10.69
C LEU A 202 -12.38 7.93 -10.54
N PRO A 203 -12.90 9.11 -10.86
CA PRO A 203 -14.33 9.32 -10.93
C PRO A 203 -14.92 8.48 -12.07
N ASP A 204 -16.21 8.19 -11.94
CA ASP A 204 -16.98 7.52 -12.98
C ASP A 204 -17.08 8.45 -14.21
N VAL A 205 -16.94 7.87 -15.40
CA VAL A 205 -17.01 8.62 -16.66
C VAL A 205 -18.43 9.13 -16.90
N ASP A 206 -19.46 8.41 -16.46
CA ASP A 206 -20.85 8.86 -16.59
C ASP A 206 -21.07 10.17 -15.82
N VAL A 207 -20.56 10.27 -14.60
CA VAL A 207 -20.65 11.48 -13.78
C VAL A 207 -19.92 12.66 -14.43
N LEU A 208 -18.75 12.40 -15.03
CA LEU A 208 -18.02 13.44 -15.76
C LEU A 208 -18.78 13.92 -17.00
N LEU A 209 -19.40 12.99 -17.74
CA LEU A 209 -20.11 13.32 -18.97
C LEU A 209 -21.41 14.07 -18.71
N GLU A 210 -22.15 13.71 -17.65
CA GLU A 210 -23.32 14.46 -17.17
C GLU A 210 -22.97 15.92 -16.85
N ALA A 211 -21.80 16.17 -16.24
CA ALA A 211 -21.34 17.52 -15.94
C ALA A 211 -20.96 18.30 -17.20
N THR A 212 -20.44 17.62 -18.24
CA THR A 212 -19.96 18.28 -19.47
C THR A 212 -21.02 18.51 -20.55
N GLY A 213 -22.14 17.78 -20.55
CA GLY A 213 -23.20 17.90 -21.57
C GLY A 213 -22.79 17.50 -23.00
N GLU A 214 -23.71 16.89 -23.77
CA GLU A 214 -23.38 16.41 -25.13
C GLU A 214 -23.14 17.57 -26.13
N ASP A 215 -23.88 18.67 -26.01
CA ASP A 215 -23.89 19.82 -26.95
C ASP A 215 -22.88 20.94 -26.64
N ILE A 216 -21.95 20.73 -25.70
CA ILE A 216 -20.97 21.75 -25.30
C ILE A 216 -19.73 21.72 -26.22
N ASP A 217 -19.17 22.91 -26.53
CA ASP A 217 -17.91 23.10 -27.27
C ASP A 217 -16.75 22.33 -26.59
N GLU A 218 -15.82 21.80 -27.38
CA GLU A 218 -14.66 21.04 -26.93
C GLU A 218 -13.77 21.85 -25.95
N GLU A 219 -13.60 23.16 -26.19
CA GLU A 219 -12.86 24.03 -25.25
C GLU A 219 -13.59 24.20 -23.91
N LEU A 220 -14.92 24.31 -23.93
CA LEU A 220 -15.71 24.49 -22.72
C LEU A 220 -15.84 23.16 -21.94
N LYS A 221 -15.89 22.02 -22.64
CA LYS A 221 -15.79 20.67 -22.05
C LYS A 221 -14.48 20.50 -21.28
N ASP A 222 -13.36 20.93 -21.86
CA ASP A 222 -12.05 20.84 -21.20
C ASP A 222 -11.97 21.69 -19.92
N ILE A 223 -12.59 22.88 -19.92
CA ILE A 223 -12.65 23.74 -18.73
C ILE A 223 -13.47 23.07 -17.61
N ILE A 224 -14.64 22.52 -17.92
CA ILE A 224 -15.51 21.85 -16.95
C ILE A 224 -14.83 20.60 -16.37
N LEU A 225 -14.21 19.78 -17.24
CA LEU A 225 -13.40 18.63 -16.80
C LEU A 225 -12.26 19.06 -15.86
N ASP A 226 -11.60 20.17 -16.16
CA ASP A 226 -10.51 20.69 -15.33
C ASP A 226 -10.99 21.15 -13.95
N GLU A 227 -12.19 21.74 -13.84
CA GLU A 227 -12.81 22.11 -12.57
C GLU A 227 -13.20 20.88 -11.74
N GLU A 228 -13.92 19.92 -12.34
CA GLU A 228 -14.34 18.68 -11.67
C GLU A 228 -13.14 17.85 -11.19
N LEU A 229 -12.04 17.88 -11.95
CA LEU A 229 -10.84 17.09 -11.65
C LEU A 229 -9.82 17.85 -10.80
N LYS A 230 -10.08 19.08 -10.39
CA LYS A 230 -9.10 19.92 -9.66
C LYS A 230 -8.55 19.23 -8.41
N SER A 231 -9.43 18.66 -7.58
CA SER A 231 -9.03 17.94 -6.36
C SER A 231 -8.24 16.64 -6.65
N TYR A 232 -8.43 16.06 -7.84
CA TYR A 232 -7.68 14.89 -8.28
C TYR A 232 -6.30 15.30 -8.80
N LYS A 233 -6.20 16.39 -9.57
CA LYS A 233 -4.94 16.96 -10.06
C LYS A 233 -4.04 17.38 -8.90
N GLU A 234 -4.59 18.01 -7.86
CA GLU A 234 -3.87 18.32 -6.62
C GLU A 234 -3.29 17.08 -5.92
N LYS A 235 -3.89 15.90 -6.14
CA LYS A 235 -3.43 14.61 -5.64
C LYS A 235 -2.51 13.87 -6.64
N GLY A 236 -2.08 14.54 -7.70
CA GLY A 236 -1.19 14.00 -8.73
C GLY A 236 -1.90 13.19 -9.82
N LEU A 237 -3.15 13.55 -10.17
CA LEU A 237 -3.78 13.08 -11.41
C LEU A 237 -3.22 13.86 -12.59
N TRP A 238 -2.74 13.14 -13.59
CA TRP A 238 -2.30 13.70 -14.85
C TRP A 238 -3.03 13.04 -16.02
N LEU A 239 -3.38 13.81 -17.05
CA LEU A 239 -4.17 13.32 -18.19
C LEU A 239 -3.36 13.42 -19.48
N ILE A 240 -3.42 12.37 -20.29
CA ILE A 240 -2.79 12.31 -21.62
C ILE A 240 -3.86 12.28 -22.68
N ASP A 241 -3.78 13.12 -23.70
CA ASP A 241 -4.65 12.99 -24.87
C ASP A 241 -4.42 11.61 -25.54
N LYS A 242 -5.51 10.91 -25.89
CA LYS A 242 -5.42 9.61 -26.57
C LYS A 242 -4.61 9.66 -27.87
N LYS A 243 -4.53 10.81 -28.54
CA LYS A 243 -3.72 11.03 -29.75
C LYS A 243 -2.23 10.85 -29.49
N GLU A 244 -1.78 11.08 -28.27
CA GLU A 244 -0.38 10.92 -27.82
C GLU A 244 -0.08 9.49 -27.34
N ILE A 245 -1.10 8.62 -27.28
CA ILE A 245 -0.99 7.22 -26.88
C ILE A 245 -1.03 6.31 -28.12
N ARG A 246 -0.18 5.29 -28.14
CA ARG A 246 -0.16 4.25 -29.19
C ARG A 246 -1.45 3.42 -29.10
N LYS A 247 -2.00 3.06 -30.28
CA LYS A 247 -3.25 2.31 -30.38
C LYS A 247 -3.24 0.98 -29.61
N GLY A 248 -2.09 0.32 -29.56
CA GLY A 248 -1.93 -0.93 -28.79
C GLY A 248 -2.32 -0.81 -27.31
N PHE A 249 -2.33 0.38 -26.70
CA PHE A 249 -2.76 0.56 -25.32
C PHE A 249 -4.19 0.09 -25.08
N ILE A 250 -5.14 0.54 -25.93
CA ILE A 250 -6.55 0.20 -25.72
C ILE A 250 -6.81 -1.26 -26.06
N GLU A 251 -6.15 -1.78 -27.12
CA GLU A 251 -6.23 -3.18 -27.53
C GLU A 251 -5.77 -4.10 -26.39
N ASP A 252 -4.69 -3.73 -25.69
CA ASP A 252 -4.15 -4.45 -24.54
C ASP A 252 -5.04 -4.33 -23.28
N VAL A 253 -5.62 -3.16 -23.02
CA VAL A 253 -6.58 -2.97 -21.92
C VAL A 253 -7.84 -3.82 -22.13
N GLU A 254 -8.37 -3.87 -23.36
CA GLU A 254 -9.52 -4.69 -23.71
C GLU A 254 -9.21 -6.19 -23.63
N LYS A 255 -8.03 -6.60 -24.07
CA LYS A 255 -7.53 -7.98 -23.91
C LYS A 255 -7.52 -8.37 -22.42
N ASP A 256 -6.94 -7.54 -21.57
CA ASP A 256 -6.91 -7.76 -20.11
C ASP A 256 -8.31 -7.88 -19.52
N ILE A 257 -9.24 -6.98 -19.89
CA ILE A 257 -10.64 -7.02 -19.43
C ILE A 257 -11.29 -8.35 -19.81
N LYS A 258 -11.11 -8.77 -21.07
CA LYS A 258 -11.68 -10.02 -21.58
C LYS A 258 -11.15 -11.22 -20.81
N ILE A 259 -9.82 -11.32 -20.65
CA ILE A 259 -9.18 -12.38 -19.87
C ILE A 259 -9.78 -12.47 -18.46
N LEU A 260 -9.86 -11.34 -17.74
CA LEU A 260 -10.37 -11.33 -16.37
C LEU A 260 -11.86 -11.66 -16.29
N LYS A 261 -12.67 -11.21 -17.25
CA LYS A 261 -14.10 -11.56 -17.34
C LYS A 261 -14.31 -13.04 -17.64
N ASP A 262 -13.51 -13.61 -18.55
CA ASP A 262 -13.58 -15.04 -18.88
C ASP A 262 -13.21 -15.90 -17.68
N VAL A 263 -12.14 -15.53 -16.95
CA VAL A 263 -11.77 -16.18 -15.68
C VAL A 263 -12.92 -16.06 -14.67
N ARG A 264 -13.47 -14.87 -14.47
CA ARG A 264 -14.58 -14.65 -13.54
C ARG A 264 -15.80 -15.52 -13.90
N GLU A 265 -16.15 -15.60 -15.17
CA GLU A 265 -17.28 -16.39 -15.66
C GLU A 265 -17.05 -17.90 -15.42
N LYS A 266 -15.85 -18.40 -15.75
CA LYS A 266 -15.48 -19.81 -15.50
C LYS A 266 -15.65 -20.20 -14.02
N TRP A 267 -15.32 -19.31 -13.10
CA TRP A 267 -15.40 -19.57 -11.66
C TRP A 267 -16.80 -19.41 -11.06
N PHE A 268 -17.57 -18.42 -11.53
CA PHE A 268 -18.75 -17.95 -10.79
C PHE A 268 -20.08 -18.05 -11.56
N SER A 269 -20.07 -18.46 -12.84
CA SER A 269 -21.29 -18.63 -13.66
C SER A 269 -22.29 -19.63 -13.09
N LYS A 270 -21.79 -20.71 -12.48
CA LYS A 270 -22.60 -21.78 -11.85
C LYS A 270 -22.92 -21.53 -10.38
N GLY A 271 -22.64 -20.32 -9.88
CA GLY A 271 -22.72 -19.97 -8.47
C GLY A 271 -21.35 -19.93 -7.79
N PHE A 272 -21.35 -19.65 -6.49
CA PHE A 272 -20.11 -19.50 -5.72
C PHE A 272 -19.58 -20.89 -5.29
N PRO A 273 -18.37 -21.30 -5.72
CA PRO A 273 -17.84 -22.61 -5.37
C PRO A 273 -17.45 -22.69 -3.90
N LYS A 274 -17.50 -23.92 -3.35
CA LYS A 274 -16.99 -24.21 -2.01
C LYS A 274 -15.48 -23.96 -1.96
N ASP A 275 -14.98 -23.35 -0.90
CA ASP A 275 -13.55 -23.05 -0.73
C ASP A 275 -12.87 -24.12 0.15
N PRO A 276 -12.24 -25.16 -0.43
CA PRO A 276 -11.60 -26.22 0.35
C PRO A 276 -10.44 -25.70 1.20
N LYS A 277 -9.78 -24.61 0.79
CA LYS A 277 -8.67 -23.98 1.53
C LYS A 277 -9.18 -23.38 2.84
N LEU A 278 -10.27 -22.63 2.76
CA LEU A 278 -10.87 -22.00 3.92
C LEU A 278 -11.40 -23.03 4.92
N GLU A 279 -12.02 -24.11 4.42
CA GLU A 279 -12.49 -25.22 5.26
C GLU A 279 -11.35 -25.96 5.96
N HIS A 280 -10.28 -26.26 5.21
CA HIS A 280 -9.10 -26.90 5.76
C HIS A 280 -8.44 -26.02 6.83
N PHE A 281 -8.27 -24.73 6.53
CA PHE A 281 -7.75 -23.75 7.49
C PHE A 281 -8.62 -23.66 8.75
N ALA A 282 -9.95 -23.61 8.61
CA ALA A 282 -10.87 -23.59 9.75
C ALA A 282 -10.75 -24.85 10.61
N SER A 283 -10.51 -26.02 10.01
CA SER A 283 -10.25 -27.26 10.73
C SER A 283 -8.95 -27.19 11.55
N ILE A 284 -7.86 -26.70 10.94
CA ILE A 284 -6.57 -26.54 11.62
C ILE A 284 -6.67 -25.58 12.80
N VAL A 285 -7.34 -24.43 12.61
CA VAL A 285 -7.54 -23.45 13.69
C VAL A 285 -8.31 -24.09 14.84
N LYS A 286 -9.37 -24.85 14.57
CA LYS A 286 -10.12 -25.58 15.61
C LYS A 286 -9.27 -26.62 16.35
N GLN A 287 -8.32 -27.26 15.68
CA GLN A 287 -7.40 -28.22 16.32
C GLN A 287 -6.36 -27.52 17.19
N LYS A 288 -5.80 -26.39 16.75
CA LYS A 288 -4.75 -25.65 17.48
C LYS A 288 -5.30 -24.77 18.62
N LEU A 289 -6.61 -24.44 18.60
CA LEU A 289 -7.29 -23.72 19.67
C LEU A 289 -7.86 -24.64 20.77
N ARG A 290 -7.90 -25.95 20.55
CA ARG A 290 -8.20 -26.95 21.58
C ARG A 290 -6.96 -27.23 22.41
#